data_AF-A0A535FQI8-F1
#
_entry.id   AF-A0A535FQI8-F1
#
_cell.length_a   1.000
_cell.length_b   1.000
_cell.length_c   1.000
_cell.angle_alpha   90.00
_cell.angle_beta   90.00
_cell.angle_gamma   90.00
#
_symmetry.space_group_name_H-M   'P 1'
#
loop_
_entity.id
_entity.type
_entity.pdbx_description
1 polymer ?
#
loop_
_entity_poly.entity_id
_entity_poly.type
_entity_poly.pdbx_seq_one_letter_code
_entity_poly.pdbx_strand_id
1 'polypeptide(L)'
;MAQGKVAAALVTAMKGAQMGPPIFNAIPSFLLELLTNMAMKSEDKKARSGDVTMRMLAPTLHYDFQLVDETAEALENFRAVRDEVLLLGGSRSPAYLKAALDALEKVLPHVKRIEFPGLGHGGSSDTSNTNRGGQPELVAQELRRFFAEP
;
A
#
# COMPACT_ATOMS: atom_id res chain seq x y z
N MET A 1 19.62 -3.21 8.74
CA MET A 1 19.91 -1.77 8.86
C MET A 1 21.24 -1.46 9.54
N ALA A 2 21.59 -2.08 10.68
CA ALA A 2 22.80 -1.80 11.47
C ALA A 2 24.15 -1.85 10.71
N GLN A 3 24.24 -2.55 9.58
CA GLN A 3 25.45 -2.65 8.75
C GLN A 3 25.54 -1.58 7.64
N GLY A 4 24.66 -0.57 7.62
CA GLY A 4 24.61 0.46 6.57
C GLY A 4 24.05 -0.02 5.21
N LYS A 5 23.63 -1.29 5.11
CA LYS A 5 23.09 -1.92 3.89
C LYS A 5 21.61 -1.57 3.67
N VAL A 6 21.31 -0.30 3.45
CA VAL A 6 19.93 0.22 3.33
C VAL A 6 19.18 -0.41 2.16
N ALA A 7 19.79 -0.45 0.97
CA ALA A 7 19.14 -1.04 -0.21
C ALA A 7 18.81 -2.53 -0.04
N ALA A 8 19.73 -3.30 0.56
CA ALA A 8 19.50 -4.71 0.87
C ALA A 8 18.31 -4.88 1.81
N ALA A 9 18.23 -4.06 2.86
CA ALA A 9 17.10 -4.10 3.79
C ALA A 9 15.76 -3.78 3.09
N LEU A 10 15.73 -2.75 2.23
CA LEU A 10 14.54 -2.41 1.44
C LEU A 10 14.15 -3.54 0.48
N VAL A 11 15.11 -4.17 -0.20
CA VAL A 11 14.84 -5.30 -1.11
C VAL A 11 14.33 -6.51 -0.35
N THR A 12 14.90 -6.83 0.81
CA THR A 12 14.42 -7.91 1.67
C THR A 12 12.98 -7.64 2.13
N ALA A 13 12.70 -6.44 2.62
CA ALA A 13 11.37 -6.06 3.07
C ALA A 13 10.35 -6.10 1.92
N MET A 14 10.70 -5.53 0.77
CA MET A 14 9.87 -5.53 -0.43
C MET A 14 9.50 -6.96 -0.86
N LYS A 15 10.48 -7.87 -0.93
CA LYS A 15 10.22 -9.27 -1.29
C LYS A 15 9.39 -10.00 -0.22
N GLY A 16 9.73 -9.81 1.05
CA GLY A 16 9.02 -10.44 2.17
C GLY A 16 7.55 -10.03 2.24
N ALA A 17 7.28 -8.75 2.04
CA ALA A 17 5.93 -8.18 2.03
C ALA A 17 5.22 -8.27 0.66
N GLN A 18 5.87 -8.86 -0.35
CA GLN A 18 5.38 -8.92 -1.72
C GLN A 18 4.96 -7.53 -2.27
N MET A 19 5.73 -6.51 -1.92
CA MET A 19 5.54 -5.15 -2.41
C MET A 19 6.13 -5.03 -3.82
N GLY A 20 5.36 -4.46 -4.75
CA GLY A 20 5.77 -4.27 -6.13
C GLY A 20 5.37 -5.40 -7.09
N PRO A 21 5.75 -5.30 -8.37
CA PRO A 21 5.31 -6.25 -9.40
C PRO A 21 5.84 -7.67 -9.14
N PRO A 22 5.05 -8.73 -9.42
CA PRO A 22 5.44 -10.12 -9.13
C PRO A 22 6.80 -10.54 -9.71
N ILE A 23 7.21 -9.94 -10.84
CA ILE A 23 8.49 -10.21 -11.48
C ILE A 23 9.69 -9.91 -10.57
N PHE A 24 9.57 -8.99 -9.61
CA PHE A 24 10.66 -8.65 -8.69
C PHE A 24 11.05 -9.82 -7.78
N ASN A 25 10.14 -10.75 -7.50
CA ASN A 25 10.45 -11.94 -6.71
C ASN A 25 11.38 -12.91 -7.47
N ALA A 26 11.38 -12.87 -8.81
CA ALA A 26 12.26 -13.69 -9.65
C ALA A 26 13.65 -13.06 -9.88
N ILE A 27 13.81 -11.76 -9.62
CA ILE A 27 15.08 -11.06 -9.87
C ILE A 27 16.07 -11.34 -8.72
N PRO A 28 17.35 -11.68 -9.02
CA PRO A 28 18.38 -11.85 -7.99
C PRO A 28 18.54 -10.62 -7.10
N SER A 29 18.65 -10.81 -5.78
CA SER A 29 18.66 -9.70 -4.82
C SER A 29 19.78 -8.70 -5.06
N PHE A 30 20.98 -9.15 -5.43
CA PHE A 30 22.12 -8.24 -5.71
C PHE A 30 21.81 -7.24 -6.84
N LEU A 31 21.03 -7.65 -7.84
CA LEU A 31 20.68 -6.79 -8.97
C LEU A 31 19.64 -5.74 -8.52
N LEU A 32 18.64 -6.16 -7.75
CA LEU A 32 17.68 -5.23 -7.17
C LEU A 32 18.37 -4.24 -6.23
N GLU A 33 19.30 -4.70 -5.39
CA GLU A 33 20.08 -3.86 -4.50
C GLU A 33 20.87 -2.79 -5.25
N LEU A 34 21.48 -3.14 -6.39
CA LEU A 34 22.18 -2.19 -7.25
C LEU A 34 21.21 -1.12 -7.77
N LEU A 35 20.07 -1.53 -8.33
CA LEU A 35 19.07 -0.63 -8.88
C LEU A 35 18.46 0.28 -7.81
N THR A 36 18.11 -0.27 -6.65
CA THR A 36 17.58 0.48 -5.51
C THR A 36 18.60 1.50 -4.99
N ASN A 37 19.89 1.15 -4.92
CA ASN A 37 20.94 2.12 -4.57
C ASN A 37 21.04 3.26 -5.58
N MET A 38 20.96 2.97 -6.88
CA MET A 38 20.98 3.99 -7.93
C MET A 38 19.75 4.90 -7.84
N ALA A 39 18.57 4.34 -7.62
CA ALA A 39 17.33 5.09 -7.45
C ALA A 39 17.40 6.03 -6.24
N MET A 40 17.79 5.53 -5.05
CA MET A 40 17.95 6.36 -3.85
C MET A 40 18.99 7.47 -4.05
N LYS A 41 20.15 7.17 -4.67
CA LYS A 41 21.15 8.21 -4.97
C LYS A 41 20.64 9.29 -5.92
N SER A 42 19.78 8.91 -6.86
CA SER A 42 19.15 9.85 -7.80
C SER A 42 18.12 10.73 -7.10
N GLU A 43 17.31 10.15 -6.21
CA GLU A 43 16.36 10.87 -5.37
C GLU A 43 17.08 11.84 -4.41
N ASP A 44 18.09 11.37 -3.67
CA ASP A 44 18.90 12.18 -2.75
C ASP A 44 19.50 13.41 -3.46
N LYS A 45 19.90 13.27 -4.73
CA LYS A 45 20.44 14.39 -5.54
C LYS A 45 19.38 15.39 -6.00
N LYS A 46 18.13 14.95 -6.16
CA LYS A 46 17.02 15.78 -6.65
C LYS A 46 16.20 16.39 -5.50
N ALA A 47 16.36 15.86 -4.29
CA ALA A 47 15.69 16.31 -3.09
C ALA A 47 16.00 17.79 -2.81
N ARG A 48 14.95 18.55 -2.49
CA ARG A 48 15.01 19.93 -2.03
C ARG A 48 15.06 19.98 -0.51
N SER A 49 15.37 21.15 0.04
CA SER A 49 15.30 21.35 1.49
C SER A 49 13.87 21.10 1.99
N GLY A 50 13.73 20.18 2.94
CA GLY A 50 12.44 19.75 3.49
C GLY A 50 11.88 18.46 2.89
N ASP A 51 12.43 17.97 1.78
CA ASP A 51 11.99 16.70 1.19
C ASP A 51 12.42 15.51 2.07
N VAL A 52 11.53 14.52 2.18
CA VAL A 52 11.81 13.25 2.87
C VAL A 52 12.15 12.20 1.83
N THR A 53 13.38 11.69 1.84
CA THR A 53 13.83 10.68 0.86
C THR A 53 13.55 9.25 1.35
N MET A 54 13.49 8.31 0.41
CA MET A 54 13.35 6.88 0.71
C MET A 54 14.48 6.38 1.61
N ARG A 55 15.69 6.93 1.48
CA ARG A 55 16.81 6.60 2.38
C ARG A 55 16.52 7.00 3.82
N MET A 56 15.84 8.13 4.03
CA MET A 56 15.45 8.61 5.37
C MET A 56 14.31 7.77 5.95
N LEU A 57 13.39 7.27 5.11
CA LEU A 57 12.27 6.42 5.52
C LEU A 57 12.65 4.95 5.74
N ALA A 58 13.67 4.44 5.04
CA ALA A 58 14.05 3.02 5.14
C ALA A 58 14.24 2.50 6.58
N PRO A 59 14.81 3.26 7.54
CA PRO A 59 14.92 2.82 8.92
C PRO A 59 13.57 2.69 9.62
N THR A 60 12.51 3.38 9.20
CA THR A 60 11.20 3.34 9.87
C THR A 60 10.35 2.15 9.42
N LEU A 61 10.71 1.49 8.32
CA LEU A 61 9.95 0.37 7.74
C LEU A 61 9.71 -0.80 8.72
N HIS A 62 10.59 -1.00 9.70
CA HIS A 62 10.38 -2.05 10.71
C HIS A 62 9.18 -1.74 11.62
N TYR A 63 8.85 -0.47 11.84
CA TYR A 63 7.65 -0.08 12.59
C TYR A 63 6.37 -0.43 11.82
N ASP A 64 6.39 -0.36 10.48
CA ASP A 64 5.25 -0.79 9.67
C ASP A 64 4.98 -2.29 9.86
N PHE A 65 6.03 -3.12 9.90
CA PHE A 65 5.90 -4.55 10.17
C PHE A 65 5.48 -4.86 11.60
N GLN A 66 6.00 -4.11 12.57
CA GLN A 66 5.57 -4.23 13.96
C GLN A 66 4.08 -3.93 14.09
N LEU A 67 3.58 -2.88 13.43
CA LEU A 67 2.16 -2.54 13.45
C LEU A 67 1.29 -3.64 12.82
N VAL A 68 1.76 -4.27 11.74
CA VAL A 68 1.06 -5.42 11.15
C VAL A 68 0.96 -6.58 12.14
N ASP A 69 2.03 -6.88 12.87
CA ASP A 69 2.05 -7.93 13.89
C ASP A 69 1.11 -7.59 15.06
N GLU A 70 1.20 -6.36 15.58
CA GLU A 70 0.34 -5.86 16.66
C GLU A 70 -1.16 -5.85 16.30
N THR A 71 -1.49 -5.76 15.02
CA THR A 71 -2.88 -5.74 14.52
C THR A 71 -3.37 -7.08 13.98
N ALA A 72 -2.55 -8.14 14.02
CA ALA A 72 -2.87 -9.43 13.41
C ALA A 72 -4.17 -10.05 13.94
N GLU A 73 -4.49 -9.83 15.22
CA GLU A 73 -5.69 -10.37 15.89
C GLU A 73 -6.82 -9.33 16.03
N ALA A 74 -6.67 -8.14 15.45
CA ALA A 74 -7.62 -7.05 15.62
C ALA A 74 -8.91 -7.20 14.81
N LEU A 75 -9.00 -8.19 13.91
CA LEU A 75 -10.12 -8.32 12.97
C LEU A 75 -11.49 -8.38 13.67
N GLU A 76 -11.60 -9.15 14.75
CA GLU A 76 -12.88 -9.32 15.45
C GLU A 76 -13.35 -8.03 16.16
N ASN A 77 -12.43 -7.10 16.46
CA ASN A 77 -12.77 -5.81 17.06
C ASN A 77 -13.66 -4.96 16.14
N PHE A 78 -13.57 -5.17 14.82
CA PHE A 78 -14.39 -4.42 13.85
C PHE A 78 -15.88 -4.72 13.95
N ARG A 79 -16.30 -5.80 14.65
CA ARG A 79 -17.72 -6.04 14.98
C ARG A 79 -18.35 -4.94 15.83
N ALA A 80 -17.53 -4.19 16.57
CA ALA A 80 -17.98 -3.10 17.41
C ALA A 80 -18.32 -1.82 16.64
N VAL A 81 -17.87 -1.70 15.37
CA VAL A 81 -18.17 -0.54 14.52
C VAL A 81 -19.65 -0.57 14.16
N ARG A 82 -20.41 0.46 14.56
CA ARG A 82 -21.86 0.54 14.34
C ARG A 82 -22.26 1.46 13.18
N ASP A 83 -21.33 2.25 12.69
CA ASP A 83 -21.54 3.15 11.55
C ASP A 83 -21.62 2.36 10.23
N GLU A 84 -22.28 2.95 9.24
CA GLU A 84 -22.24 2.47 7.86
C GLU A 84 -20.80 2.54 7.32
N VAL A 85 -20.30 1.43 6.76
CA VAL A 85 -18.92 1.31 6.28
C VAL A 85 -18.90 0.98 4.78
N LEU A 86 -18.15 1.78 4.01
CA LEU A 86 -17.88 1.52 2.61
C LEU A 86 -16.48 0.94 2.42
N LEU A 87 -16.40 -0.29 1.91
CA LEU A 87 -15.16 -0.96 1.56
C LEU A 87 -14.88 -0.84 0.05
N LEU A 88 -13.85 -0.09 -0.30
CA LEU A 88 -13.42 0.14 -1.68
C LEU A 88 -12.19 -0.70 -2.03
N GLY A 89 -12.20 -1.37 -3.18
CA GLY A 89 -11.05 -2.15 -3.66
C GLY A 89 -10.93 -2.11 -5.17
N GLY A 90 -9.71 -2.25 -5.71
CA GLY A 90 -9.50 -2.41 -7.14
C GLY A 90 -9.27 -3.88 -7.52
N SER A 91 -9.82 -4.34 -8.65
CA SER A 91 -9.72 -5.76 -9.05
C SER A 91 -8.30 -6.23 -9.37
N ARG A 92 -7.39 -5.30 -9.70
CA ARG A 92 -5.94 -5.54 -9.93
C ARG A 92 -5.08 -5.26 -8.70
N SER A 93 -5.67 -5.09 -7.52
CA SER A 93 -4.93 -4.92 -6.27
C SER A 93 -4.20 -6.22 -5.87
N PRO A 94 -3.09 -6.12 -5.13
CA PRO A 94 -2.44 -7.28 -4.53
C PRO A 94 -3.43 -8.18 -3.76
N ALA A 95 -3.22 -9.49 -3.83
CA ALA A 95 -4.13 -10.48 -3.26
C ALA A 95 -4.35 -10.29 -1.74
N TYR A 96 -3.32 -9.88 -0.99
CA TYR A 96 -3.44 -9.65 0.45
C TYR A 96 -4.40 -8.50 0.80
N LEU A 97 -4.48 -7.45 -0.03
CA LEU A 97 -5.46 -6.37 0.18
C LEU A 97 -6.87 -6.83 -0.11
N LYS A 98 -7.05 -7.72 -1.11
CA LYS A 98 -8.36 -8.32 -1.39
C LYS A 98 -8.80 -9.19 -0.22
N ALA A 99 -7.92 -10.06 0.26
CA ALA A 99 -8.19 -10.93 1.41
C ALA A 99 -8.55 -10.12 2.67
N ALA A 100 -7.88 -9.00 2.93
CA ALA A 100 -8.21 -8.12 4.05
C ALA A 100 -9.63 -7.55 3.92
N LEU A 101 -10.03 -7.10 2.73
CA LEU A 101 -11.37 -6.55 2.50
C LEU A 101 -12.45 -7.63 2.57
N ASP A 102 -12.18 -8.84 2.04
CA ASP A 102 -13.07 -10.00 2.14
C ASP A 102 -13.27 -10.44 3.62
N ALA A 103 -12.25 -10.26 4.46
CA ALA A 103 -12.32 -10.55 5.88
C ALA A 103 -13.13 -9.48 6.63
N LEU A 104 -12.88 -8.19 6.34
CA LEU A 104 -13.61 -7.07 6.93
C LEU A 104 -15.11 -7.11 6.61
N GLU A 105 -15.47 -7.42 5.36
CA GLU A 105 -16.87 -7.55 4.93
C GLU A 105 -17.66 -8.60 5.74
N LYS A 106 -16.98 -9.64 6.26
CA LYS A 106 -17.63 -10.68 7.08
C LYS A 106 -17.86 -10.28 8.54
N VAL A 107 -17.11 -9.31 9.05
CA VAL A 107 -17.13 -8.94 10.48
C VAL A 107 -17.83 -7.61 10.72
N LEU A 108 -17.79 -6.69 9.76
CA LEU A 108 -18.47 -5.40 9.86
C LEU A 108 -20.00 -5.59 9.77
N PRO A 109 -20.78 -5.05 10.72
CA PRO A 109 -22.22 -5.29 10.77
C PRO A 109 -23.02 -4.52 9.70
N HIS A 110 -22.52 -3.36 9.28
CA HIS A 110 -23.17 -2.48 8.30
C HIS A 110 -22.16 -2.10 7.23
N VAL A 111 -22.07 -2.92 6.18
CA VAL A 111 -20.99 -2.82 5.19
C VAL A 111 -21.49 -2.90 3.76
N LYS A 112 -20.95 -2.03 2.92
CA LYS A 112 -21.11 -2.05 1.47
C LYS A 112 -19.74 -2.24 0.82
N ARG A 113 -19.65 -3.21 -0.09
CA ARG A 113 -18.42 -3.54 -0.82
C ARG A 113 -18.52 -3.09 -2.27
N ILE A 114 -17.51 -2.36 -2.74
CA ILE A 114 -17.36 -2.01 -4.16
C ILE A 114 -15.96 -2.42 -4.64
N GLU A 115 -15.93 -3.22 -5.71
CA GLU A 115 -14.71 -3.52 -6.45
C GLU A 115 -14.70 -2.78 -7.79
N PHE A 116 -13.69 -1.95 -8.03
CA PHE A 116 -13.49 -1.22 -9.27
C PHE A 116 -12.75 -2.08 -10.31
N PRO A 117 -13.38 -2.42 -11.45
CA PRO A 117 -12.73 -3.20 -12.50
C PRO A 117 -11.49 -2.49 -13.04
N GLY A 118 -10.35 -3.17 -13.04
CA GLY A 118 -9.10 -2.67 -13.61
C GLY A 118 -8.34 -1.69 -12.72
N LEU A 119 -8.86 -1.24 -11.58
CA LEU A 119 -8.05 -0.42 -10.67
C LEU A 119 -7.11 -1.30 -9.84
N GLY A 120 -5.92 -0.77 -9.55
CA GLY A 120 -5.02 -1.30 -8.53
C GLY A 120 -5.25 -0.59 -7.18
N HIS A 121 -4.40 -0.87 -6.20
CA HIS A 121 -4.51 -0.30 -4.86
C HIS A 121 -4.31 1.23 -4.81
N GLY A 122 -3.62 1.81 -5.79
CA GLY A 122 -3.47 3.26 -5.96
C GLY A 122 -4.58 3.93 -6.78
N GLY A 123 -5.75 3.30 -6.93
CA GLY A 123 -6.84 3.81 -7.78
C GLY A 123 -7.35 5.20 -7.40
N SER A 124 -7.22 5.60 -6.14
CA SER A 124 -7.63 6.90 -5.62
C SER A 124 -6.57 8.01 -5.75
N SER A 125 -5.36 7.68 -6.19
CA SER A 125 -4.27 8.65 -6.32
C SER A 125 -4.54 9.65 -7.44
N ASP A 126 -3.88 10.82 -7.36
CA ASP A 126 -3.88 11.82 -8.42
C ASP A 126 -3.36 11.26 -9.75
N THR A 127 -3.81 11.84 -10.85
CA THR A 127 -3.33 11.45 -12.19
C THR A 127 -2.01 12.16 -12.51
N SER A 128 -0.89 11.54 -12.15
CA SER A 128 0.45 12.08 -12.40
C SER A 128 1.42 11.05 -12.96
N ASN A 129 2.63 11.50 -13.33
CA ASN A 129 3.69 10.60 -13.80
C ASN A 129 4.12 9.57 -12.75
N THR A 130 3.97 9.88 -11.46
CA THR A 130 4.23 8.98 -10.35
C THR A 130 3.05 8.04 -10.09
N ASN A 131 1.83 8.47 -10.41
CA ASN A 131 0.58 7.77 -10.14
C ASN A 131 -0.22 7.49 -11.43
N ARG A 132 0.44 6.95 -12.46
CA ARG A 132 -0.14 6.77 -13.80
C ARG A 132 -1.39 5.89 -13.88
N GLY A 133 -1.70 5.14 -12.82
CA GLY A 133 -2.89 4.30 -12.71
C GLY A 133 -4.03 4.91 -11.89
N GLY A 134 -3.89 6.14 -11.40
CA GLY A 134 -4.91 6.84 -10.62
C GLY A 134 -6.15 7.15 -11.46
N GLN A 135 -7.32 6.91 -10.90
CA GLN A 135 -8.64 7.28 -11.46
C GLN A 135 -9.52 7.84 -10.34
N PRO A 136 -9.12 8.96 -9.71
CA PRO A 136 -9.76 9.47 -8.51
C PRO A 136 -11.22 9.84 -8.72
N GLU A 137 -11.63 10.18 -9.95
CA GLU A 137 -13.01 10.52 -10.29
C GLU A 137 -13.97 9.34 -10.11
N LEU A 138 -13.53 8.10 -10.42
CA LEU A 138 -14.32 6.89 -10.23
C LEU A 138 -14.54 6.62 -8.74
N VAL A 139 -13.47 6.74 -7.95
CA VAL A 139 -13.53 6.58 -6.48
C VAL A 139 -14.43 7.66 -5.87
N ALA A 140 -14.27 8.92 -6.30
CA ALA A 140 -15.06 10.04 -5.82
C ALA A 140 -16.56 9.92 -6.15
N GLN A 141 -16.92 9.27 -7.26
CA GLN A 141 -18.31 9.02 -7.60
C GLN A 141 -18.99 8.10 -6.58
N GLU A 142 -18.35 6.99 -6.20
CA GLU A 142 -18.92 6.08 -5.21
C GLU A 142 -18.95 6.70 -3.81
N LEU A 143 -17.94 7.48 -3.44
CA LEU A 143 -17.97 8.25 -2.19
C LEU A 143 -19.17 9.21 -2.15
N ARG A 144 -19.42 9.96 -3.23
CA ARG A 144 -20.57 10.87 -3.30
C ARG A 144 -21.91 10.16 -3.17
N ARG A 145 -22.05 8.96 -3.76
CA ARG A 145 -23.27 8.16 -3.62
C ARG A 145 -23.47 7.71 -2.18
N PHE A 146 -22.42 7.14 -1.58
CA PHE A 146 -22.46 6.65 -0.21
C PHE A 146 -22.83 7.75 0.79
N PHE A 147 -22.24 8.95 0.68
CA PHE A 147 -22.57 10.06 1.58
C PHE A 147 -23.92 10.75 1.29
N ALA A 148 -24.56 10.43 0.17
CA ALA A 148 -25.90 10.93 -0.17
C ALA A 148 -27.02 9.94 0.19
N GLU A 149 -26.66 8.73 0.62
CA GLU A 149 -27.62 7.76 1.18
C GLU A 149 -28.09 8.28 2.56
N PRO A 150 -29.40 8.30 2.83
CA PRO A 150 -30.00 8.89 4.03
C PRO A 150 -29.79 8.07 5.31
#